data_AF-A0A370Q8V4-F1
#
_entry.id   AF-A0A370Q8V4-F1
#
_cell.length_a   1.000
_cell.length_b   1.000
_cell.length_c   1.000
_cell.angle_alpha   90.00
_cell.angle_beta   90.00
_cell.angle_gamma   90.00
#
_symmetry.space_group_name_H-M   'P 1'
#
loop_
_entity.id
_entity.type
_entity.pdbx_description
1 polymer ?
#
loop_
_entity_poly.entity_id
_entity_poly.type
_entity_poly.pdbx_seq_one_letter_code
_entity_poly.pdbx_strand_id
1 'polypeptide(L)'
;MLITDSYIYLELHKTGCSHTRKILHLLEGETAERYGQHNSYFNTDKGKLEEIGFRSKKKLGNIRNPWDWYVSLWAFGCMKKGGLYHKLTQQKSYSLKNRIKNPRLFAQNKALWEELYSDPYKVENFRKWLLLLLDNKGTQVTEGFTNYPLASFAGFLTFRFLRLYTYNSDESLRSITSTEDVSTFYGEHSFMDVIIKNEAINETILSLSDVLGANETTIAEVLKETTAKSNSSIRNSYTGYYDTKTKDLVSKRESFIIDRFGYQF
;
A
#
# COMPACT_ATOMS: atom_id res chain seq x y z
N MET A 1 12.26 -1.30 2.99
CA MET A 1 12.29 -0.16 3.94
C MET A 1 13.62 0.55 3.75
N LEU A 2 13.67 1.85 4.02
CA LEU A 2 14.92 2.60 4.12
C LEU A 2 15.22 2.77 5.61
N ILE A 3 16.45 2.48 6.01
CA ILE A 3 16.90 2.52 7.40
C ILE A 3 18.02 3.54 7.44
N THR A 4 17.91 4.51 8.33
CA THR A 4 18.92 5.55 8.57
C THR A 4 19.30 5.51 10.04
N ASP A 5 20.24 6.35 10.47
CA ASP A 5 20.62 6.43 11.88
C ASP A 5 19.47 6.96 12.76
N SER A 6 18.64 7.85 12.22
CA SER A 6 17.60 8.55 12.99
C SER A 6 16.20 7.98 12.77
N TYR A 7 15.92 7.40 11.60
CA TYR A 7 14.57 6.97 11.24
C TYR A 7 14.51 5.75 10.33
N ILE A 8 13.30 5.21 10.20
CA ILE A 8 12.95 4.11 9.32
C ILE A 8 11.79 4.55 8.45
N TYR A 9 11.97 4.47 7.14
CA TYR A 9 10.93 4.72 6.16
C TYR A 9 10.33 3.41 5.61
N LEU A 10 9.02 3.26 5.82
CA LEU A 10 8.22 2.08 5.49
C LEU A 10 7.34 2.35 4.27
N GLU A 11 7.44 1.46 3.29
CA GLU A 11 6.91 1.72 1.96
C GLU A 11 5.55 1.07 1.76
N LEU A 12 4.47 1.85 1.83
CA LEU A 12 3.16 1.36 1.41
C LEU A 12 3.10 1.27 -0.12
N HIS A 13 2.61 0.17 -0.65
CA HIS A 13 2.51 -0.03 -2.10
C HIS A 13 1.75 1.12 -2.77
N LYS A 14 2.25 1.60 -3.92
CA LYS A 14 1.57 2.59 -4.79
C LYS A 14 1.33 3.97 -4.18
N THR A 15 2.11 4.36 -3.19
CA THR A 15 2.05 5.67 -2.50
C THR A 15 3.25 6.59 -2.80
N GLY A 16 3.81 6.52 -4.01
CA GLY A 16 4.95 7.37 -4.38
C GLY A 16 6.26 7.00 -3.68
N CYS A 17 6.33 5.82 -3.05
CA CYS A 17 7.45 5.44 -2.20
C CYS A 17 8.82 5.43 -2.87
N SER A 18 8.89 5.21 -4.19
CA SER A 18 10.14 5.34 -4.94
C SER A 18 10.65 6.77 -4.99
N HIS A 19 9.76 7.75 -5.09
CA HIS A 19 10.09 9.18 -5.07
C HIS A 19 10.53 9.61 -3.67
N THR A 20 9.71 9.31 -2.65
CA THR A 20 10.06 9.58 -1.23
C THR A 20 11.41 8.95 -0.88
N ARG A 21 11.63 7.67 -1.20
CA ARG A 21 12.90 7.00 -0.92
C ARG A 21 14.07 7.65 -1.65
N LYS A 22 13.90 8.13 -2.89
CA LYS A 22 14.97 8.82 -3.62
C LYS A 22 15.36 10.11 -2.88
N ILE A 23 14.38 10.89 -2.44
CA ILE A 23 14.62 12.11 -1.66
C ILE A 23 15.37 11.78 -0.37
N LEU A 24 14.85 10.85 0.43
CA LEU A 24 15.44 10.48 1.71
C LEU A 24 16.86 9.92 1.54
N HIS A 25 17.11 9.11 0.51
CA HIS A 25 18.45 8.59 0.25
C HIS A 25 19.45 9.69 -0.15
N LEU A 26 19.01 10.72 -0.89
CA LEU A 26 19.88 11.86 -1.22
C LEU A 26 20.19 12.74 -0.01
N LEU A 27 19.27 12.82 0.97
CA LEU A 27 19.49 13.57 2.20
C LEU A 27 20.47 12.88 3.15
N GLU A 28 20.38 11.55 3.25
CA GLU A 28 21.17 10.76 4.19
C GLU A 28 22.51 10.29 3.62
N GLY A 29 22.60 10.12 2.30
CA GLY A 29 23.78 9.60 1.64
C GLY A 29 24.10 8.16 2.07
N GLU A 30 25.31 7.92 2.54
CA GLU A 30 25.84 6.59 2.85
C GLU A 30 25.22 5.94 4.10
N THR A 31 24.59 6.73 4.98
CA THR A 31 23.93 6.22 6.20
C THR A 31 22.60 5.52 5.90
N ALA A 32 22.05 5.70 4.70
CA ALA A 32 20.77 5.11 4.31
C ALA A 32 20.92 3.71 3.70
N GLU A 33 20.60 2.68 4.49
CA GLU A 33 20.53 1.28 4.06
C GLU A 33 19.14 0.94 3.52
N ARG A 34 19.07 0.33 2.33
CA ARG A 34 17.82 -0.27 1.84
C ARG A 34 17.73 -1.74 2.26
N TYR A 35 16.79 -2.03 3.15
CA TYR A 35 16.46 -3.40 3.54
C TYR A 35 15.12 -3.85 2.94
N GLY A 36 15.18 -4.63 1.87
CA GLY A 36 14.00 -5.14 1.16
C GLY A 36 13.03 -4.06 0.64
N GLN A 37 11.80 -4.47 0.32
CA GLN A 37 10.75 -3.57 -0.15
C GLN A 37 9.40 -4.01 0.42
N HIS A 38 8.60 -3.04 0.90
CA HIS A 38 7.30 -3.31 1.53
C HIS A 38 7.37 -4.23 2.77
N ASN A 39 8.54 -4.28 3.42
CA ASN A 39 8.72 -4.97 4.69
C ASN A 39 7.94 -4.27 5.80
N SER A 40 7.30 -5.05 6.66
CA SER A 40 6.61 -4.64 7.88
C SER A 40 7.34 -5.19 9.10
N TYR A 41 6.89 -4.77 10.29
CA TYR A 41 7.40 -5.33 11.55
C TYR A 41 7.23 -6.86 11.65
N PHE A 42 6.19 -7.40 11.02
CA PHE A 42 5.87 -8.83 11.11
C PHE A 42 6.71 -9.70 10.18
N ASN A 43 6.99 -9.24 8.95
CA ASN A 43 7.74 -10.02 7.96
C ASN A 43 9.25 -9.75 7.94
N THR A 44 9.72 -8.87 8.83
CA THR A 44 11.15 -8.59 9.01
C THR A 44 11.71 -9.49 10.10
N ASP A 45 12.90 -10.03 9.87
CA ASP A 45 13.63 -10.84 10.85
C ASP A 45 13.77 -10.09 12.19
N LYS A 46 13.53 -10.80 13.31
CA LYS A 46 13.54 -10.17 14.64
C LYS A 46 14.93 -9.72 15.06
N GLY A 47 15.97 -10.50 14.74
CA GLY A 47 17.35 -10.11 14.96
C GLY A 47 17.71 -8.83 14.20
N LYS A 48 17.29 -8.72 12.93
CA LYS A 48 17.48 -7.47 12.17
C LYS A 48 16.71 -6.29 12.78
N LEU A 49 15.48 -6.47 13.27
CA LEU A 49 14.72 -5.39 13.91
C LEU A 49 15.39 -4.89 15.21
N GLU A 50 16.01 -5.79 15.97
CA GLU A 50 16.79 -5.45 17.15
C GLU A 50 18.09 -4.73 16.78
N GLU A 51 18.85 -5.28 15.82
CA GLU A 51 20.10 -4.69 15.28
C GLU A 51 19.91 -3.24 14.86
N ILE A 52 18.82 -2.93 14.14
CA ILE A 52 18.58 -1.57 13.62
C ILE A 52 17.91 -0.65 14.63
N GLY A 53 17.62 -1.13 15.86
CA GLY A 53 16.94 -0.35 16.88
C GLY A 53 15.52 0.09 16.46
N PHE A 54 14.73 -0.80 15.85
CA PHE A 54 13.43 -0.42 15.26
C PHE A 54 12.52 0.36 16.23
N ARG A 55 12.53 0.01 17.52
CA ARG A 55 11.69 0.65 18.53
C ARG A 55 12.11 2.09 18.83
N SER A 56 13.40 2.41 18.81
CA SER A 56 13.93 3.74 19.18
C SER A 56 13.92 4.75 18.03
N LYS A 57 14.03 4.31 16.79
CA LYS A 57 14.04 5.19 15.61
C LYS A 57 12.65 5.75 15.30
N LYS A 58 12.58 6.91 14.65
CA LYS A 58 11.32 7.46 14.14
C LYS A 58 10.80 6.67 12.94
N LYS A 59 9.48 6.53 12.77
CA LYS A 59 8.86 5.77 11.66
C LYS A 59 8.12 6.73 10.73
N LEU A 60 8.55 6.73 9.47
CA LEU A 60 7.95 7.49 8.39
C LEU A 60 7.27 6.54 7.41
N GLY A 61 6.14 6.96 6.86
CA GLY A 61 5.41 6.20 5.86
C GLY A 61 4.66 7.12 4.90
N ASN A 62 4.02 6.53 3.90
CA ASN A 62 3.17 7.26 2.97
C ASN A 62 1.73 6.72 2.98
N ILE A 63 0.80 7.60 2.69
CA ILE A 63 -0.58 7.26 2.33
C ILE A 63 -0.94 7.98 1.04
N ARG A 64 -1.96 7.49 0.34
CA ARG A 64 -2.45 8.09 -0.90
C ARG A 64 -3.97 8.18 -0.83
N ASN A 65 -4.52 9.16 -1.53
CA ASN A 65 -5.94 9.22 -1.83
C ASN A 65 -6.44 7.82 -2.27
N PRO A 66 -7.42 7.21 -1.58
CA PRO A 66 -7.84 5.84 -1.86
C PRO A 66 -8.34 5.60 -3.28
N TRP A 67 -9.07 6.56 -3.85
CA TRP A 67 -9.56 6.45 -5.22
C TRP A 67 -8.41 6.44 -6.23
N ASP A 68 -7.45 7.34 -6.05
CA ASP A 68 -6.27 7.37 -6.90
C ASP A 68 -5.37 6.14 -6.71
N TRP A 69 -5.29 5.62 -5.48
CA TRP A 69 -4.52 4.43 -5.15
C TRP A 69 -4.99 3.19 -5.90
N TYR A 70 -6.29 2.93 -5.96
CA TYR A 70 -6.85 1.79 -6.68
C TYR A 70 -6.56 1.86 -8.17
N VAL A 71 -6.79 3.02 -8.80
CA VAL A 71 -6.47 3.21 -10.21
C VAL A 71 -4.97 3.01 -10.43
N SER A 72 -4.11 3.47 -9.51
CA SER A 72 -2.65 3.34 -9.65
C SER A 72 -2.19 1.90 -9.54
N LEU A 73 -2.81 1.13 -8.62
CA LEU A 73 -2.55 -0.29 -8.43
C LEU A 73 -2.99 -1.09 -9.64
N TRP A 74 -4.20 -0.83 -10.15
CA TRP A 74 -4.73 -1.51 -11.33
C TRP A 74 -3.94 -1.21 -12.60
N ALA A 75 -3.65 0.07 -12.88
CA ALA A 75 -2.88 0.48 -14.06
C ALA A 75 -1.46 -0.12 -14.04
N PHE A 76 -0.83 -0.23 -12.86
CA PHE A 76 0.46 -0.92 -12.72
C PHE A 76 0.35 -2.42 -13.06
N GLY A 77 -0.76 -3.06 -12.69
CA GLY A 77 -1.07 -4.42 -13.12
C GLY A 77 -1.31 -4.55 -14.62
N CYS A 78 -1.90 -3.54 -15.28
CA CYS A 78 -2.05 -3.53 -16.73
C CYS A 78 -0.70 -3.52 -17.47
N MET A 79 0.34 -2.98 -16.82
CA MET A 79 1.73 -3.08 -17.31
C MET A 79 2.36 -4.45 -17.04
N LYS A 80 1.60 -5.44 -16.58
CA LYS A 80 2.04 -6.77 -16.15
C LYS A 80 3.04 -6.74 -14.99
N LYS A 81 2.91 -5.74 -14.11
CA LYS A 81 3.81 -5.52 -12.96
C LYS A 81 3.08 -5.68 -11.62
N GLY A 82 3.86 -6.05 -10.60
CA GLY A 82 3.44 -6.03 -9.20
C GLY A 82 2.86 -7.35 -8.69
N GLY A 83 3.03 -7.60 -7.39
CA GLY A 83 2.67 -8.88 -6.77
C GLY A 83 1.20 -9.25 -6.91
N LEU A 84 0.29 -8.27 -6.91
CA LEU A 84 -1.14 -8.53 -7.09
C LEU A 84 -1.46 -9.04 -8.50
N TYR A 85 -0.92 -8.41 -9.55
CA TYR A 85 -1.09 -8.88 -10.94
C TYR A 85 -0.59 -10.32 -11.09
N HIS A 86 0.62 -10.61 -10.62
CA HIS A 86 1.20 -11.95 -10.74
C HIS A 86 0.35 -12.99 -10.00
N LYS A 87 -0.12 -12.68 -8.78
CA LYS A 87 -1.04 -13.57 -8.04
C LYS A 87 -2.36 -13.78 -8.80
N LEU A 88 -2.91 -12.72 -9.43
CA LEU A 88 -4.19 -12.76 -10.12
C LEU A 88 -4.16 -13.39 -11.53
N THR A 89 -2.99 -13.43 -12.18
CA THR A 89 -2.86 -13.91 -13.58
C THR A 89 -1.97 -15.15 -13.74
N GLN A 90 -1.22 -15.56 -12.73
CA GLN A 90 -0.40 -16.77 -12.79
C GLN A 90 -1.09 -17.95 -12.11
N GLN A 91 -1.24 -19.06 -12.83
CA GLN A 91 -1.54 -20.35 -12.21
C GLN A 91 -0.30 -20.83 -11.48
N LYS A 92 -0.42 -21.07 -10.19
CA LYS A 92 0.61 -21.80 -9.46
C LYS A 92 0.53 -23.28 -9.83
N SER A 93 1.64 -23.83 -10.33
CA SER A 93 1.82 -25.28 -10.45
C SER A 93 1.88 -25.86 -9.04
N TYR A 94 0.82 -26.52 -8.60
CA TYR A 94 0.72 -27.14 -7.29
C TYR A 94 0.64 -28.65 -7.44
N SER A 95 1.34 -29.38 -6.57
CA SER A 95 1.26 -30.84 -6.51
C SER A 95 -0.18 -31.31 -6.28
N LEU A 96 -0.50 -32.51 -6.77
CA LEU A 96 -1.86 -33.10 -6.70
C LEU A 96 -2.43 -33.09 -5.26
N LYS A 97 -1.58 -33.28 -4.24
CA LYS A 97 -1.95 -33.21 -2.81
C LYS A 97 -2.50 -31.83 -2.40
N ASN A 98 -1.94 -30.75 -2.92
CA ASN A 98 -2.42 -29.39 -2.65
C ASN A 98 -3.72 -29.07 -3.40
N ARG A 99 -3.97 -29.74 -4.54
CA ARG A 99 -5.23 -29.61 -5.29
C ARG A 99 -6.44 -30.14 -4.53
N ILE A 100 -6.26 -31.28 -3.88
CA ILE A 100 -7.30 -31.95 -3.09
C ILE A 100 -7.60 -31.17 -1.81
N LYS A 101 -6.58 -30.63 -1.13
CA LYS A 101 -6.75 -29.90 0.14
C LYS A 101 -7.37 -28.51 -0.01
N ASN A 102 -7.22 -27.86 -1.16
CA ASN A 102 -7.64 -26.46 -1.35
C ASN A 102 -8.29 -26.22 -2.73
N PRO A 103 -9.43 -26.85 -3.05
CA PRO A 103 -10.04 -26.80 -4.39
C PRO A 103 -10.39 -25.37 -4.86
N ARG A 104 -10.64 -24.43 -3.95
CA ARG A 104 -10.92 -23.02 -4.27
C ARG A 104 -9.70 -22.25 -4.82
N LEU A 105 -8.47 -22.69 -4.55
CA LEU A 105 -7.27 -22.12 -5.16
C LEU A 105 -7.19 -22.37 -6.69
N PHE A 106 -8.02 -23.28 -7.21
CA PHE A 106 -8.07 -23.67 -8.62
C PHE A 106 -9.22 -23.03 -9.39
N ALA A 107 -10.12 -22.31 -8.70
CA ALA A 107 -11.28 -21.64 -9.31
C ALA A 107 -10.94 -20.23 -9.85
N GLN A 108 -9.66 -19.84 -9.81
CA GLN A 108 -9.24 -18.54 -10.28
C GLN A 108 -9.31 -18.47 -11.81
N ASN A 109 -10.24 -17.66 -12.32
CA ASN A 109 -10.38 -17.41 -13.74
C ASN A 109 -9.25 -16.50 -14.23
N LYS A 110 -8.10 -17.11 -14.57
CA LYS A 110 -6.93 -16.42 -15.11
C LYS A 110 -7.30 -15.53 -16.31
N ALA A 111 -8.08 -16.06 -17.25
CA ALA A 111 -8.46 -15.34 -18.46
C ALA A 111 -9.24 -14.06 -18.14
N LEU A 112 -10.15 -14.13 -17.15
CA LEU A 112 -10.86 -12.94 -16.66
C LEU A 112 -9.89 -11.89 -16.10
N TRP A 113 -8.94 -12.27 -15.25
CA TRP A 113 -7.99 -11.29 -14.70
C TRP A 113 -7.05 -10.71 -15.77
N GLU A 114 -6.60 -11.51 -16.73
CA GLU A 114 -5.81 -11.04 -17.87
C GLU A 114 -6.60 -10.04 -18.73
N GLU A 115 -7.88 -10.31 -18.98
CA GLU A 115 -8.78 -9.38 -19.67
C GLU A 115 -8.92 -8.06 -18.89
N LEU A 116 -9.16 -8.14 -17.58
CA LEU A 116 -9.30 -6.96 -16.72
C LEU A 116 -8.03 -6.11 -16.63
N TYR A 117 -6.86 -6.69 -16.89
CA TYR A 117 -5.58 -6.00 -16.97
C TYR A 117 -5.13 -5.67 -18.41
N SER A 118 -5.98 -5.89 -19.41
CA SER A 118 -5.55 -5.80 -20.82
C SER A 118 -5.13 -4.39 -21.27
N ASP A 119 -5.71 -3.34 -20.70
CA ASP A 119 -5.49 -1.96 -21.16
C ASP A 119 -5.76 -0.95 -20.02
N PRO A 120 -4.78 -0.12 -19.64
CA PRO A 120 -4.95 0.87 -18.58
C PRO A 120 -5.94 1.99 -18.94
N TYR A 121 -6.39 2.13 -20.19
CA TYR A 121 -7.37 3.14 -20.60
C TYR A 121 -8.80 2.60 -20.67
N LYS A 122 -9.01 1.29 -20.47
CA LYS A 122 -10.35 0.68 -20.41
C LYS A 122 -10.99 0.86 -19.03
N VAL A 123 -11.71 1.97 -18.86
CA VAL A 123 -12.43 2.32 -17.63
C VAL A 123 -13.36 1.20 -17.13
N GLU A 124 -14.10 0.54 -18.03
CA GLU A 124 -14.99 -0.56 -17.67
C GLU A 124 -14.26 -1.76 -17.05
N ASN A 125 -13.02 -2.03 -17.50
CA ASN A 125 -12.20 -3.09 -16.93
C ASN A 125 -11.75 -2.73 -15.52
N PHE A 126 -11.37 -1.48 -15.27
CA PHE A 126 -11.08 -1.01 -13.92
C PHE A 126 -12.28 -1.17 -12.98
N ARG A 127 -13.48 -0.76 -13.41
CA ARG A 127 -14.70 -0.84 -12.58
C ARG A 127 -15.03 -2.28 -12.22
N LYS A 128 -15.01 -3.20 -13.19
CA LYS A 128 -15.20 -4.65 -12.95
C LYS A 128 -14.11 -5.22 -12.04
N TRP A 129 -12.85 -4.85 -12.28
CA TRP A 129 -11.71 -5.26 -11.45
C TRP A 129 -11.89 -4.84 -9.99
N LEU A 130 -12.29 -3.59 -9.76
CA LEU A 130 -12.48 -3.04 -8.42
C LEU A 130 -13.62 -3.74 -7.69
N LEU A 131 -14.74 -3.98 -8.38
CA LEU A 131 -15.87 -4.73 -7.83
C LEU A 131 -15.42 -6.13 -7.41
N LEU A 132 -14.75 -6.87 -8.29
CA LEU A 132 -14.27 -8.22 -7.97
C LEU A 132 -13.24 -8.24 -6.84
N LEU A 133 -12.37 -7.22 -6.78
CA LEU A 133 -11.36 -7.11 -5.72
C LEU A 133 -12.00 -6.90 -4.33
N LEU A 134 -13.11 -6.15 -4.26
CA LEU A 134 -13.75 -5.74 -3.00
C LEU A 134 -15.03 -6.50 -2.64
N ASP A 135 -15.60 -7.28 -3.55
CA ASP A 135 -16.85 -8.03 -3.29
C ASP A 135 -16.63 -9.28 -2.41
N ASN A 136 -15.39 -9.63 -2.04
CA ASN A 136 -15.03 -10.66 -1.03
C ASN A 136 -15.61 -12.08 -1.24
N LYS A 137 -16.40 -12.33 -2.30
CA LYS A 137 -17.21 -13.54 -2.49
C LYS A 137 -16.52 -14.71 -3.18
N GLY A 138 -15.19 -14.78 -3.23
CA GLY A 138 -14.58 -16.02 -3.73
C GLY A 138 -13.11 -16.02 -4.15
N THR A 139 -12.40 -14.90 -4.13
CA THR A 139 -10.99 -14.89 -4.54
C THR A 139 -10.04 -14.81 -3.35
N GLN A 140 -9.45 -15.95 -2.96
CA GLN A 140 -8.35 -16.06 -1.96
C GLN A 140 -7.04 -15.37 -2.40
N VAL A 141 -7.05 -14.62 -3.51
CA VAL A 141 -5.86 -14.26 -4.27
C VAL A 141 -5.27 -12.90 -3.88
N THR A 142 -6.00 -12.14 -3.07
CA THR A 142 -5.68 -10.77 -2.63
C THR A 142 -4.69 -10.74 -1.46
N GLU A 143 -3.62 -11.53 -1.54
CA GLU A 143 -2.53 -11.52 -0.53
C GLU A 143 -2.97 -11.93 0.88
N GLY A 144 -4.03 -12.73 0.94
CA GLY A 144 -4.66 -13.17 2.18
C GLY A 144 -5.71 -12.21 2.72
N PHE A 145 -5.96 -11.05 2.10
CA PHE A 145 -6.96 -10.07 2.56
C PHE A 145 -8.34 -10.70 2.80
N THR A 146 -8.86 -11.48 1.85
CA THR A 146 -10.16 -12.16 1.95
C THR A 146 -10.22 -13.24 3.04
N ASN A 147 -9.09 -13.57 3.68
CA ASN A 147 -9.05 -14.50 4.81
C ASN A 147 -9.26 -13.81 6.17
N TYR A 148 -9.41 -12.48 6.21
CA TYR A 148 -9.64 -11.70 7.42
C TYR A 148 -11.09 -11.21 7.50
N PRO A 149 -11.72 -11.21 8.69
CA PRO A 149 -13.09 -10.70 8.85
C PRO A 149 -13.26 -9.26 8.35
N LEU A 150 -12.22 -8.43 8.50
CA LEU A 150 -12.20 -7.06 8.01
C LEU A 150 -12.49 -6.89 6.51
N ALA A 151 -12.25 -7.91 5.67
CA ALA A 151 -12.57 -7.85 4.25
C ALA A 151 -14.08 -7.76 3.96
N SER A 152 -14.93 -8.02 4.95
CA SER A 152 -16.39 -7.87 4.82
C SER A 152 -16.87 -6.41 4.87
N PHE A 153 -16.10 -5.50 5.47
CA PHE A 153 -16.48 -4.08 5.61
C PHE A 153 -15.37 -3.09 5.21
N ALA A 154 -14.10 -3.41 5.42
CA ALA A 154 -12.96 -2.58 5.03
C ALA A 154 -12.42 -2.95 3.65
N GLY A 155 -11.68 -2.03 3.05
CA GLY A 155 -11.07 -2.18 1.75
C GLY A 155 -9.62 -2.68 1.79
N PHE A 156 -9.07 -2.88 0.61
CA PHE A 156 -7.76 -3.49 0.43
C PHE A 156 -6.60 -2.53 0.77
N LEU A 157 -6.80 -1.22 0.62
CA LEU A 157 -5.81 -0.23 1.07
C LEU A 157 -5.76 -0.21 2.59
N THR A 158 -6.90 -0.11 3.27
CA THR A 158 -6.99 -0.19 4.75
C THR A 158 -6.29 -1.44 5.27
N PHE A 159 -6.57 -2.62 4.70
CA PHE A 159 -5.89 -3.85 5.07
C PHE A 159 -4.36 -3.75 4.97
N ARG A 160 -3.84 -3.28 3.82
CA ARG A 160 -2.39 -3.14 3.61
C ARG A 160 -1.77 -2.10 4.53
N PHE A 161 -2.49 -1.02 4.80
CA PHE A 161 -2.08 0.05 5.70
C PHE A 161 -1.90 -0.48 7.13
N LEU A 162 -2.93 -1.14 7.68
CA LEU A 162 -2.85 -1.76 9.01
C LEU A 162 -1.73 -2.80 9.07
N ARG A 163 -1.65 -3.69 8.06
CA ARG A 163 -0.64 -4.74 8.03
C ARG A 163 0.80 -4.19 8.04
N LEU A 164 1.03 -3.04 7.42
CA LEU A 164 2.34 -2.42 7.32
C LEU A 164 2.71 -1.56 8.53
N TYR A 165 1.76 -0.83 9.11
CA TYR A 165 2.02 0.29 10.02
C TYR A 165 1.67 0.04 11.49
N THR A 166 1.35 -1.20 11.86
CA THR A 166 1.04 -1.57 13.25
C THR A 166 1.93 -2.71 13.75
N TYR A 167 2.15 -2.78 15.06
CA TYR A 167 2.67 -3.96 15.76
C TYR A 167 1.62 -5.09 15.76
N ASN A 168 1.27 -5.59 14.57
CA ASN A 168 0.29 -6.65 14.43
C ASN A 168 0.92 -8.04 14.58
N SER A 169 0.11 -8.95 15.10
CA SER A 169 0.13 -10.37 14.76
C SER A 169 -1.00 -10.69 13.78
N ASP A 170 -0.87 -11.77 13.02
CA ASP A 170 -1.97 -12.28 12.18
C ASP A 170 -3.25 -12.53 13.01
N GLU A 171 -3.11 -12.90 14.29
CA GLU A 171 -4.25 -13.09 15.22
C GLU A 171 -4.94 -11.76 15.55
N SER A 172 -4.16 -10.71 15.84
CA SER A 172 -4.69 -9.38 16.17
C SER A 172 -5.44 -8.71 15.00
N LEU A 173 -5.05 -8.98 13.76
CA LEU A 173 -5.82 -8.51 12.60
C LEU A 173 -7.11 -9.31 12.38
N ARG A 174 -7.17 -10.56 12.88
CA ARG A 174 -8.37 -11.40 12.77
C ARG A 174 -9.45 -11.05 13.78
N SER A 175 -9.11 -10.37 14.87
CA SER A 175 -10.09 -9.88 15.83
C SER A 175 -10.84 -8.64 15.37
N ILE A 176 -10.41 -7.98 14.29
CA ILE A 176 -11.07 -6.78 13.75
C ILE A 176 -12.33 -7.21 12.97
N THR A 177 -13.50 -6.92 13.54
CA THR A 177 -14.81 -7.36 13.04
C THR A 177 -15.77 -6.22 12.68
N SER A 178 -15.41 -4.98 13.00
CA SER A 178 -16.18 -3.77 12.68
C SER A 178 -15.29 -2.61 12.23
N THR A 179 -15.91 -1.55 11.69
CA THR A 179 -15.19 -0.31 11.32
C THR A 179 -14.63 0.40 12.56
N GLU A 180 -15.34 0.32 13.68
CA GLU A 180 -14.94 0.85 14.97
C GLU A 180 -13.68 0.14 15.48
N ASP A 181 -13.64 -1.20 15.36
CA ASP A 181 -12.47 -2.00 15.73
C ASP A 181 -11.22 -1.56 14.96
N VAL A 182 -11.34 -1.13 13.70
CA VAL A 182 -10.19 -0.65 12.91
C VAL A 182 -9.55 0.57 13.56
N SER A 183 -10.37 1.51 14.02
CA SER A 183 -9.89 2.74 14.64
C SER A 183 -9.24 2.47 15.99
N THR A 184 -9.88 1.64 16.82
CA THR A 184 -9.34 1.17 18.11
C THR A 184 -8.01 0.45 17.91
N PHE A 185 -7.99 -0.55 17.02
CA PHE A 185 -6.79 -1.33 16.71
C PHE A 185 -5.64 -0.45 16.24
N TYR A 186 -5.89 0.50 15.33
CA TYR A 186 -4.85 1.40 14.87
C TYR A 186 -4.33 2.30 15.99
N GLY A 187 -5.21 2.81 16.86
CA GLY A 187 -4.83 3.62 18.02
C GLY A 187 -3.92 2.86 19.00
N GLU A 188 -4.18 1.58 19.22
CA GLU A 188 -3.44 0.74 20.15
C GLU A 188 -2.13 0.17 19.57
N HIS A 189 -2.11 -0.12 18.27
CA HIS A 189 -1.02 -0.88 17.67
C HIS A 189 -0.17 -0.10 16.66
N SER A 190 -0.58 1.10 16.22
CA SER A 190 0.23 1.91 15.30
C SER A 190 1.58 2.26 15.92
N PHE A 191 2.62 2.23 15.10
CA PHE A 191 3.96 2.67 15.48
C PHE A 191 4.48 3.84 14.65
N MET A 192 3.61 4.46 13.85
CA MET A 192 3.99 5.50 12.92
C MET A 192 4.08 6.85 13.61
N ASP A 193 5.23 7.51 13.48
CA ASP A 193 5.41 8.89 13.92
C ASP A 193 4.91 9.88 12.87
N VAL A 194 5.15 9.58 11.58
CA VAL A 194 4.82 10.47 10.46
C VAL A 194 4.22 9.69 9.29
N ILE A 195 3.10 10.20 8.77
CA ILE A 195 2.48 9.72 7.52
C ILE A 195 2.44 10.85 6.50
N ILE A 196 3.16 10.66 5.39
CA ILE A 196 3.27 11.61 4.29
C ILE A 196 2.18 11.32 3.25
N LYS A 197 1.32 12.29 2.98
CA LYS A 197 0.34 12.18 1.89
C LYS A 197 1.06 12.22 0.54
N ASN A 198 0.75 11.28 -0.34
CA ASN A 198 1.36 11.16 -1.66
C ASN A 198 1.17 12.44 -2.51
N GLU A 199 0.06 13.13 -2.29
CA GLU A 199 -0.32 14.36 -2.98
C GLU A 199 0.46 15.59 -2.48
N ALA A 200 1.14 15.47 -1.33
CA ALA A 200 1.86 16.55 -0.67
C ALA A 200 3.27 16.10 -0.21
N ILE A 201 3.92 15.19 -0.97
CA ILE A 201 5.21 14.59 -0.57
C ILE A 201 6.26 15.67 -0.35
N ASN A 202 6.42 16.58 -1.31
CA ASN A 202 7.49 17.58 -1.27
C ASN A 202 7.24 18.59 -0.16
N GLU A 203 6.00 19.09 0.00
CA GLU A 203 5.65 20.03 1.07
C GLU A 203 5.84 19.40 2.45
N THR A 204 5.40 18.15 2.62
CA THR A 204 5.53 17.46 3.90
C THR A 204 7.00 17.19 4.22
N ILE A 205 7.81 16.73 3.26
CA ILE A 205 9.24 16.48 3.49
C ILE A 205 9.97 17.76 3.88
N LEU A 206 9.65 18.90 3.24
CA LEU A 206 10.23 20.19 3.60
C LEU A 206 9.94 20.56 5.06
N SER A 207 8.73 20.28 5.55
CA SER A 207 8.35 20.52 6.96
C SER A 207 8.92 19.52 7.99
N LEU A 208 9.66 18.49 7.54
CA LEU A 208 10.20 17.44 8.41
C LEU A 208 11.69 17.64 8.74
N SER A 209 12.22 18.86 8.62
CA SER A 209 13.64 19.19 8.89
C SER A 209 14.16 18.57 10.18
N ASP A 210 13.42 18.73 11.27
CA ASP A 210 13.82 18.25 12.60
C ASP A 210 13.83 16.73 12.70
N VAL A 211 12.89 16.06 12.01
CA VAL A 211 12.80 14.60 11.98
C VAL A 211 13.90 14.00 11.10
N LEU A 212 14.24 14.70 10.02
CA LEU A 212 15.23 14.28 9.04
C LEU A 212 16.66 14.68 9.42
N GLY A 213 16.85 15.52 10.44
CA GLY A 213 18.17 16.02 10.84
C GLY A 213 18.84 16.88 9.75
N ALA A 214 18.06 17.45 8.83
CA ALA A 214 18.52 18.25 7.72
C ALA A 214 17.82 19.61 7.72
N ASN A 215 18.57 20.69 7.48
CA ASN A 215 17.98 22.02 7.40
C ASN A 215 17.09 22.18 6.14
N GLU A 216 16.13 23.10 6.19
CA GLU A 216 15.16 23.31 5.10
C GLU A 216 15.83 23.65 3.76
N THR A 217 16.95 24.37 3.76
CA THR A 217 17.68 24.73 2.53
C THR A 217 18.21 23.49 1.82
N THR A 218 18.87 22.59 2.56
CA THR A 218 19.37 21.31 2.02
C THR A 218 18.22 20.46 1.49
N ILE A 219 17.10 20.41 2.21
CA ILE A 219 15.91 19.68 1.74
C ILE A 219 15.37 20.30 0.44
N ALA A 220 15.26 21.62 0.37
CA ALA A 220 14.77 22.31 -0.83
C ALA A 220 15.66 22.06 -2.06
N GLU A 221 16.98 21.98 -1.88
CA GLU A 221 17.93 21.63 -2.95
C GLU A 221 17.71 20.21 -3.47
N VAL A 222 17.62 19.22 -2.58
CA VAL A 222 17.31 17.82 -2.97
C VAL A 222 15.94 17.72 -3.65
N LEU A 223 14.95 18.45 -3.18
CA LEU A 223 13.63 18.48 -3.80
C LEU A 223 13.70 19.04 -5.23
N LYS A 224 14.49 20.09 -5.48
CA LYS A 224 14.71 20.61 -6.83
C LYS A 224 15.34 19.55 -7.75
N GLU A 225 16.34 18.83 -7.29
CA GLU A 225 16.99 17.76 -8.08
C GLU A 225 16.06 16.57 -8.39
N THR A 226 15.08 16.32 -7.52
CA THR A 226 14.17 15.17 -7.64
C THR A 226 12.87 15.50 -8.39
N THR A 227 12.60 16.76 -8.73
CA THR A 227 11.40 17.17 -9.50
C THR A 227 11.35 16.67 -10.96
N ALA A 228 12.45 16.12 -11.50
CA ALA A 228 12.42 15.46 -12.80
C ALA A 228 11.45 14.26 -12.76
N LYS A 229 10.30 14.39 -13.44
CA LYS A 229 9.16 13.47 -13.41
C LYS A 229 9.57 11.99 -13.41
N SER A 230 9.56 11.39 -12.23
CA SER A 230 9.69 9.95 -12.03
C SER A 230 8.35 9.29 -12.36
N ASN A 231 8.27 8.65 -13.53
CA ASN A 231 7.14 7.87 -14.05
C ASN A 231 5.87 8.69 -14.36
N SER A 232 5.72 9.17 -15.60
CA SER A 232 4.40 9.53 -16.13
C SER A 232 3.47 8.32 -16.00
N SER A 233 2.34 8.48 -15.32
CA SER A 233 1.41 7.38 -15.14
C SER A 233 0.76 7.04 -16.47
N ILE A 234 0.83 5.78 -16.90
CA ILE A 234 0.11 5.27 -18.08
C ILE A 234 -1.36 5.10 -17.71
N ARG A 235 -2.10 6.21 -17.61
CA ARG A 235 -3.54 6.29 -17.29
C ARG A 235 -4.01 7.74 -17.32
N ASN A 236 -5.33 7.91 -17.39
CA ASN A 236 -5.99 9.21 -17.19
C ASN A 236 -6.03 9.59 -15.69
N SER A 237 -6.57 10.79 -15.40
CA SER A 237 -6.96 11.17 -14.04
C SER A 237 -7.85 10.09 -13.42
N TYR A 238 -7.64 9.80 -12.13
CA TYR A 238 -8.40 8.77 -11.42
C TYR A 238 -9.90 9.03 -11.46
N THR A 239 -10.32 10.30 -11.45
CA THR A 239 -11.73 10.68 -11.46
C THR A 239 -12.50 10.11 -12.66
N GLY A 240 -11.84 10.01 -13.82
CA GLY A 240 -12.45 9.46 -15.05
C GLY A 240 -12.69 7.94 -15.02
N TYR A 241 -12.11 7.22 -14.05
CA TYR A 241 -12.29 5.77 -13.92
C TYR A 241 -13.51 5.38 -13.09
N TYR A 242 -14.03 6.31 -12.29
CA TYR A 242 -15.13 6.03 -11.38
C TYR A 242 -16.48 6.38 -12.01
N ASP A 243 -17.48 5.57 -11.70
CA ASP A 243 -18.88 5.96 -11.73
C ASP A 243 -19.36 6.16 -10.28
N THR A 244 -20.62 6.58 -10.09
CA THR A 244 -21.19 6.75 -8.74
C THR A 244 -21.05 5.49 -7.89
N LYS A 245 -21.38 4.32 -8.46
CA LYS A 245 -21.36 3.03 -7.75
C LYS A 245 -19.97 2.68 -7.23
N THR A 246 -18.94 2.78 -8.07
CA THR A 246 -17.57 2.43 -7.71
C THR A 246 -16.92 3.50 -6.82
N LYS A 247 -17.29 4.78 -6.99
CA LYS A 247 -16.88 5.85 -6.07
C LYS A 247 -17.40 5.60 -4.66
N ASP A 248 -18.69 5.30 -4.54
CA ASP A 248 -19.35 5.06 -3.25
C ASP A 248 -18.85 3.76 -2.59
N LEU A 249 -18.53 2.75 -3.39
CA LEU A 249 -17.90 1.53 -2.91
C LEU A 249 -16.56 1.84 -2.22
N VAL A 250 -15.67 2.60 -2.85
CA VAL A 250 -14.38 2.99 -2.23
C VAL A 250 -14.63 3.87 -1.01
N SER A 251 -15.57 4.82 -1.10
CA SER A 251 -15.93 5.70 0.03
C SER A 251 -16.32 4.89 1.27
N LYS A 252 -17.15 3.86 1.09
CA LYS A 252 -17.60 2.97 2.16
C LYS A 252 -16.45 2.10 2.68
N ARG A 253 -15.73 1.43 1.78
CA ARG A 253 -14.72 0.41 2.12
C ARG A 253 -13.47 1.02 2.72
N GLU A 254 -13.08 2.22 2.31
CA GLU A 254 -11.87 2.90 2.77
C GLU A 254 -12.18 4.05 3.72
N SER A 255 -13.38 4.05 4.33
CA SER A 255 -13.85 5.08 5.28
C SER A 255 -12.82 5.40 6.36
N PHE A 256 -12.20 4.40 6.97
CA PHE A 256 -11.14 4.61 7.95
C PHE A 256 -10.00 5.51 7.42
N ILE A 257 -9.45 5.21 6.24
CA ILE A 257 -8.36 6.02 5.65
C ILE A 257 -8.88 7.39 5.22
N ILE A 258 -10.09 7.45 4.66
CA ILE A 258 -10.71 8.68 4.20
C ILE A 258 -10.89 9.65 5.36
N ASP A 259 -11.52 9.19 6.44
CA ASP A 259 -11.84 9.99 7.61
C ASP A 259 -10.56 10.37 8.36
N ARG A 260 -9.65 9.41 8.56
CA ARG A 260 -8.40 9.63 9.31
C ARG A 260 -7.49 10.66 8.67
N PHE A 261 -7.44 10.69 7.34
CA PHE A 261 -6.55 11.57 6.58
C PHE A 261 -7.28 12.71 5.87
N GLY A 262 -8.59 12.86 6.05
CA GLY A 262 -9.38 13.94 5.45
C GLY A 262 -9.36 13.93 3.92
N TYR A 263 -9.44 12.74 3.31
CA TYR A 263 -9.50 12.63 1.86
C TYR A 263 -10.90 12.97 1.32
N GLN A 264 -10.92 13.57 0.13
CA GLN A 264 -12.14 13.85 -0.62
C GLN A 264 -11.92 13.38 -2.06
N PHE A 265 -13.03 13.04 -2.74
CA PHE A 265 -13.01 12.64 -4.15
C PHE A 265 -12.90 13.85 -5.07
#